data_AF-A0A0C9RKG5-F1
#
_entry.id   AF-A0A0C9RKG5-F1
#
_cell.length_a   1.000
_cell.length_b   1.000
_cell.length_c   1.000
_cell.angle_alpha   90.00
_cell.angle_beta   90.00
_cell.angle_gamma   90.00
#
_symmetry.space_group_name_H-M   'P 1'
#
loop_
_entity.id
_entity.type
_entity.pdbx_description
1 polymer ?
#
loop_
_entity_poly.entity_id
_entity_poly.type
_entity_poly.pdbx_seq_one_letter_code
_entity_poly.pdbx_strand_id
1 'polypeptide(L)'
;ELTGYVDAIEGMKELKTHQKRVFKFVLNNGAGKRMRVLLWAGDALKYQSQITMYQVIELTMGTIRDMNLKSPLPPGKDYVLTEYHFQTASTLTCRGFYKKDDSYRDYEEVSLGEIMTKTTRICTEVYIRTPFKSVTTATEVQAMGLTVDKQFKLSVGIVSYTPNPEIVPGVCVKIRGILEKNKMGGVFLKVDDMSCIEIVAGKTMSVSEMKNIAISATSKRRSEGSLPLSKRNKENGSPNKEKME
;
A
#
# COMPACT_ATOMS: atom_id res chain seq x y z
N GLU A 1 -6.90 -30.60 -6.83
CA GLU A 1 -6.03 -29.48 -7.27
C GLU A 1 -6.55 -28.21 -6.65
N LEU A 2 -5.68 -27.27 -6.28
CA LEU A 2 -6.04 -25.95 -5.77
C LEU A 2 -5.22 -24.91 -6.51
N THR A 3 -5.90 -23.99 -7.19
CA THR A 3 -5.27 -22.92 -7.97
C THR A 3 -5.81 -21.57 -7.54
N GLY A 4 -4.91 -20.61 -7.33
CA GLY A 4 -5.27 -19.26 -6.92
C GLY A 4 -4.04 -18.37 -6.83
N TYR A 5 -4.23 -17.10 -6.50
CA TYR A 5 -3.13 -16.18 -6.28
C TYR A 5 -2.88 -15.91 -4.81
N VAL A 6 -1.63 -15.66 -4.45
CA VAL A 6 -1.23 -15.33 -3.07
C VAL A 6 -1.81 -13.96 -2.68
N ASP A 7 -2.78 -13.97 -1.78
CA ASP A 7 -3.48 -12.75 -1.31
C ASP A 7 -3.02 -12.31 0.08
N ALA A 8 -2.35 -13.20 0.82
CA ALA A 8 -1.64 -12.85 2.06
C ALA A 8 -0.53 -13.86 2.37
N ILE A 9 0.54 -13.40 3.01
CA ILE A 9 1.62 -14.24 3.55
C ILE A 9 1.62 -14.06 5.07
N GLU A 10 1.32 -15.13 5.81
CA GLU A 10 1.42 -15.14 7.27
C GLU A 10 2.85 -15.44 7.75
N GLY A 11 3.67 -16.02 6.88
CA GLY A 11 5.10 -16.21 7.10
C GLY A 11 5.47 -17.54 7.75
N MET A 12 6.76 -17.68 8.08
CA MET A 12 7.32 -18.86 8.74
C MET A 12 7.11 -18.75 10.25
N LYS A 13 6.60 -19.81 10.87
CA LYS A 13 6.47 -19.95 12.31
C LYS A 13 7.24 -21.15 12.81
N GLU A 14 8.12 -20.94 13.79
CA GLU A 14 8.77 -22.02 14.50
C GLU A 14 7.86 -22.59 15.59
N LEU A 15 7.90 -23.92 15.74
CA LEU A 15 7.07 -24.68 16.66
C LEU A 15 7.94 -25.59 17.51
N LYS A 16 7.56 -25.79 18.77
CA LYS A 16 8.23 -26.71 19.70
C LYS A 16 7.92 -28.19 19.41
N THR A 17 7.41 -28.53 18.22
CA THR A 17 6.99 -29.88 17.82
C THR A 17 7.99 -30.52 16.86
N HIS A 18 7.87 -31.82 16.59
CA HIS A 18 8.75 -32.56 15.68
C HIS A 18 8.82 -31.98 14.25
N GLN A 19 7.74 -31.35 13.78
CA GLN A 19 7.70 -30.72 12.46
C GLN A 19 8.47 -29.39 12.43
N LYS A 20 8.83 -28.84 13.60
CA LYS A 20 9.69 -27.65 13.89
C LYS A 20 9.27 -26.32 13.27
N ARG A 21 8.68 -26.31 12.07
CA ARG A 21 8.41 -25.11 11.27
C ARG A 21 7.17 -25.31 10.42
N VAL A 22 6.39 -24.24 10.28
CA VAL A 22 5.26 -24.17 9.35
C VAL A 22 5.32 -22.83 8.62
N PHE A 23 5.21 -22.87 7.30
CA PHE A 23 5.02 -21.68 6.47
C PHE A 23 3.55 -21.59 6.06
N LYS A 24 2.97 -20.41 6.23
CA LYS A 24 1.54 -20.16 6.00
C LYS A 24 1.34 -19.02 5.01
N PHE A 25 0.44 -19.22 4.06
CA PHE A 25 -0.03 -18.19 3.14
C PHE A 25 -1.48 -18.44 2.77
N VAL A 26 -2.11 -17.47 2.11
CA VAL A 26 -3.52 -17.51 1.71
C VAL A 26 -3.60 -17.41 0.20
N LEU A 27 -4.33 -18.35 -0.41
CA LEU A 27 -4.71 -18.28 -1.81
C LEU A 27 -6.11 -17.70 -1.95
N ASN A 28 -6.31 -16.87 -2.96
CA ASN A 28 -7.59 -16.37 -3.42
C ASN A 28 -7.89 -16.90 -4.82
N ASN A 29 -9.12 -17.34 -5.04
CA ASN A 29 -9.55 -17.97 -6.29
C ASN A 29 -9.92 -16.98 -7.41
N GLY A 30 -9.77 -15.66 -7.21
CA GLY A 30 -10.23 -14.63 -8.16
C GLY A 30 -11.65 -14.15 -7.91
N ALA A 31 -12.50 -14.95 -7.25
CA ALA A 31 -13.87 -14.60 -6.88
C ALA A 31 -13.99 -14.09 -5.43
N GLY A 32 -12.87 -13.80 -4.77
CA GLY A 32 -12.85 -13.27 -3.41
C GLY A 32 -12.96 -14.33 -2.30
N LYS A 33 -13.05 -15.62 -2.65
CA LYS A 33 -12.96 -16.71 -1.66
C LYS A 33 -11.51 -17.05 -1.38
N ARG A 34 -11.17 -17.19 -0.09
CA ARG A 34 -9.79 -17.39 0.37
C ARG A 34 -9.62 -18.69 1.13
N MET A 35 -8.52 -19.38 0.89
CA MET A 35 -8.13 -20.60 1.59
C MET A 35 -6.70 -20.46 2.11
N ARG A 36 -6.48 -20.80 3.37
CA ARG A 36 -5.13 -20.84 3.95
C ARG A 36 -4.44 -22.13 3.54
N VAL A 37 -3.16 -22.01 3.21
CA VAL A 37 -2.27 -23.10 2.82
C VAL A 37 -1.15 -23.23 3.85
N LEU A 38 -0.83 -24.47 4.26
CA LEU A 38 0.20 -24.80 5.23
C LEU A 38 1.25 -25.71 4.59
N LEU A 39 2.51 -25.29 4.67
CA LEU A 39 3.68 -26.10 4.32
C LEU A 39 4.46 -26.39 5.60
N TRP A 40 4.87 -27.63 5.79
CA TRP A 40 5.57 -28.06 7.02
C TRP A 40 7.04 -28.35 6.75
N ALA A 41 7.87 -28.14 7.78
CA ALA A 41 9.26 -28.60 7.84
C ALA A 41 10.09 -28.28 6.56
N GLY A 42 10.56 -29.31 5.86
CA GLY A 42 11.41 -29.17 4.67
C GLY A 42 10.71 -28.50 3.49
N ASP A 43 9.42 -28.76 3.29
CA ASP A 43 8.66 -28.16 2.20
C ASP A 43 8.50 -26.65 2.41
N ALA A 44 8.32 -26.23 3.67
CA ALA A 44 8.29 -24.81 4.03
C ALA A 44 9.59 -24.11 3.61
N LEU A 45 10.75 -24.69 3.90
CA LEU A 45 12.05 -24.13 3.53
C LEU A 45 12.29 -24.15 2.02
N LYS A 46 11.85 -25.21 1.34
CA LYS A 46 12.00 -25.40 -0.11
C LYS A 46 11.24 -24.35 -0.91
N TYR A 47 10.02 -24.04 -0.51
CA TYR A 47 9.12 -23.22 -1.34
C TYR A 47 8.92 -21.78 -0.85
N GLN A 48 9.22 -21.44 0.41
CA GLN A 48 8.94 -20.09 0.94
C GLN A 48 9.51 -18.94 0.09
N SER A 49 10.70 -19.11 -0.49
CA SER A 49 11.36 -18.06 -1.29
C SER A 49 10.76 -17.89 -2.68
N GLN A 50 9.96 -18.85 -3.13
CA GLN A 50 9.28 -18.84 -4.42
C GLN A 50 7.86 -18.23 -4.31
N ILE A 51 7.37 -18.05 -3.09
CA ILE A 51 6.01 -17.61 -2.81
C ILE A 51 6.05 -16.12 -2.48
N THR A 52 5.57 -15.30 -3.43
CA THR A 52 5.45 -13.85 -3.29
C THR A 52 3.99 -13.43 -3.42
N MET A 53 3.66 -12.21 -2.97
CA MET A 53 2.33 -11.64 -3.16
C MET A 53 1.92 -11.66 -4.64
N TYR A 54 0.63 -11.94 -4.89
CA TYR A 54 -0.01 -12.05 -6.20
C TYR A 54 0.55 -13.14 -7.14
N GLN A 55 1.50 -13.95 -6.70
CA GLN A 55 1.94 -15.12 -7.46
C GLN A 55 0.75 -16.08 -7.63
N VAL A 56 0.42 -16.44 -8.87
CA VAL A 56 -0.52 -17.54 -9.17
C VAL A 56 0.20 -18.84 -8.89
N ILE A 57 -0.39 -19.64 -8.02
CA ILE A 57 0.12 -20.92 -7.56
C ILE A 57 -0.92 -22.00 -7.85
N GLU A 58 -0.45 -23.11 -8.40
CA GLU A 58 -1.18 -24.36 -8.53
C GLU A 58 -0.59 -25.39 -7.57
N LEU A 59 -1.46 -26.02 -6.78
CA LEU A 59 -1.11 -27.03 -5.77
C LEU A 59 -1.82 -28.34 -6.06
N THR A 60 -1.08 -29.44 -6.01
CA THR A 60 -1.63 -30.80 -6.21
C THR A 60 -1.38 -31.69 -5.00
N MET A 61 -2.19 -32.76 -4.89
CA MET A 61 -1.98 -33.88 -3.95
C MET A 61 -1.85 -33.53 -2.46
N GLY A 62 -2.33 -32.36 -2.03
CA GLY A 62 -2.47 -32.02 -0.60
C GLY A 62 -3.77 -32.54 0.00
N THR A 63 -3.92 -32.32 1.31
CA THR A 63 -5.13 -32.72 2.05
C THR A 63 -5.87 -31.49 2.55
N ILE A 64 -7.20 -31.52 2.51
CA ILE A 64 -8.05 -30.46 3.07
C ILE A 64 -8.49 -30.87 4.46
N ARG A 65 -8.42 -29.94 5.43
CA ARG A 65 -8.88 -30.15 6.81
C ARG A 65 -9.67 -28.95 7.29
N ASP A 66 -10.42 -29.13 8.38
CA ASP A 66 -11.06 -28.02 9.05
C ASP A 66 -10.04 -26.99 9.53
N MET A 67 -10.40 -25.73 9.38
CA MET A 67 -9.53 -24.62 9.73
C MET A 67 -9.33 -24.53 11.23
N ASN A 68 -8.07 -24.35 11.66
CA ASN A 68 -7.78 -24.08 13.05
C ASN A 68 -8.15 -22.63 13.42
N LEU A 69 -9.36 -22.44 13.93
CA LEU A 69 -9.90 -21.14 14.34
C LEU A 69 -9.13 -20.46 15.49
N LYS A 70 -8.25 -21.18 16.20
CA LYS A 70 -7.35 -20.58 17.21
C LYS A 70 -6.20 -19.80 16.57
N SER A 71 -5.94 -19.99 15.28
CA SER A 71 -4.92 -19.25 14.52
C SER A 71 -5.58 -18.03 13.87
N PRO A 72 -5.29 -16.79 14.33
CA PRO A 72 -5.96 -15.60 13.86
C PRO A 72 -5.82 -15.46 12.34
N LEU A 73 -6.93 -15.11 11.69
CA LEU A 73 -6.98 -14.73 10.28
C LEU A 73 -6.98 -13.20 10.17
N PRO A 74 -6.43 -12.63 9.08
CA PRO A 74 -6.63 -11.22 8.77
C PRO A 74 -8.13 -10.88 8.74
N PRO A 75 -8.60 -9.85 9.46
CA PRO A 75 -10.03 -9.54 9.56
C PRO A 75 -10.61 -9.00 8.24
N GLY A 76 -11.94 -9.10 8.10
CA GLY A 76 -12.68 -8.47 7.00
C GLY A 76 -12.53 -9.15 5.64
N LYS A 77 -12.20 -10.44 5.61
CA LYS A 77 -12.05 -11.23 4.39
C LYS A 77 -12.87 -12.52 4.48
N ASP A 78 -13.36 -12.97 3.33
CA ASP A 78 -14.17 -14.17 3.20
C ASP A 78 -13.28 -15.42 3.05
N TYR A 79 -13.02 -16.08 4.17
CA TYR A 79 -12.26 -17.33 4.23
C TYR A 79 -13.20 -18.53 4.22
N VAL A 80 -12.82 -19.56 3.46
CA VAL A 80 -13.40 -20.88 3.66
C VAL A 80 -12.98 -21.42 5.03
N LEU A 81 -13.85 -22.19 5.67
CA LEU A 81 -13.59 -22.79 7.00
C LEU A 81 -12.71 -24.05 6.93
N THR A 82 -11.93 -24.18 5.86
CA THR A 82 -11.00 -25.28 5.63
C THR A 82 -9.63 -24.76 5.23
N GLU A 83 -8.60 -25.56 5.51
CA GLU A 83 -7.21 -25.28 5.20
C GLU A 83 -6.64 -26.37 4.29
N TYR A 84 -5.76 -25.97 3.38
CA TYR A 84 -4.99 -26.89 2.55
C TYR A 84 -3.66 -27.21 3.23
N HIS A 85 -3.42 -28.50 3.46
CA HIS A 85 -2.17 -29.01 4.01
C HIS A 85 -1.35 -29.62 2.89
N PHE A 86 -0.21 -29.00 2.60
CA PHE A 86 0.77 -29.51 1.66
C PHE A 86 1.40 -30.80 2.22
N GLN A 87 1.53 -31.80 1.36
CA GLN A 87 2.09 -33.11 1.69
C GLN A 87 3.40 -33.33 0.94
N THR A 88 4.16 -34.36 1.33
CA THR A 88 5.42 -34.70 0.65
C THR A 88 5.23 -35.04 -0.83
N ALA A 89 4.06 -35.61 -1.20
CA ALA A 89 3.71 -35.91 -2.59
C ALA A 89 3.13 -34.69 -3.34
N SER A 90 2.89 -33.57 -2.66
CA SER A 90 2.32 -32.37 -3.28
C SER A 90 3.32 -31.68 -4.21
N THR A 91 2.80 -31.10 -5.27
CA THR A 91 3.56 -30.17 -6.13
C THR A 91 3.09 -28.74 -5.92
N LEU A 92 4.03 -27.81 -6.04
CA LEU A 92 3.77 -26.38 -6.10
C LEU A 92 4.33 -25.84 -7.41
N THR A 93 3.45 -25.27 -8.24
CA THR A 93 3.82 -24.70 -9.54
C THR A 93 3.44 -23.23 -9.58
N CYS A 94 4.42 -22.36 -9.83
CA CYS A 94 4.20 -20.93 -10.05
C CYS A 94 3.81 -20.67 -11.53
N ARG A 95 2.64 -20.10 -11.76
CA ARG A 95 2.05 -19.88 -13.12
C ARG A 95 2.12 -18.43 -13.60
N GLY A 96 2.95 -17.60 -12.96
CA GLY A 96 3.03 -16.14 -13.21
C GLY A 96 2.23 -15.34 -12.18
N PHE A 97 1.95 -14.07 -12.44
CA PHE A 97 1.32 -13.17 -11.48
C PHE A 97 -0.13 -12.90 -11.84
N TYR A 98 -0.99 -12.85 -10.81
CA TYR A 98 -2.37 -12.44 -10.96
C TYR A 98 -2.40 -10.95 -11.25
N LYS A 99 -2.87 -10.62 -12.43
CA LYS A 99 -3.25 -9.26 -12.78
C LYS A 99 -4.67 -9.11 -12.29
N LYS A 100 -4.84 -8.38 -11.19
CA LYS A 100 -6.17 -7.90 -10.83
C LYS A 100 -6.70 -7.16 -12.06
N ASP A 101 -7.88 -7.54 -12.55
CA ASP A 101 -8.56 -6.72 -13.56
C ASP A 101 -8.74 -5.34 -12.92
N ASP A 102 -7.82 -4.45 -13.26
CA ASP A 102 -8.02 -3.02 -13.17
C ASP A 102 -9.11 -2.76 -14.19
N SER A 103 -10.38 -2.86 -13.80
CA SER A 103 -11.40 -2.07 -14.47
C SER A 103 -11.01 -0.61 -14.22
N TYR A 104 -10.18 -0.07 -15.12
CA TYR A 104 -9.73 1.33 -15.18
C TYR A 104 -10.91 2.32 -15.17
N ARG A 105 -12.16 1.84 -15.25
CA ARG A 105 -13.39 2.62 -15.35
C ARG A 105 -13.94 3.15 -14.02
N ASP A 106 -13.40 2.74 -12.87
CA ASP A 106 -13.99 3.05 -11.56
C ASP A 106 -13.17 4.03 -10.69
N TYR A 107 -12.08 4.60 -11.22
CA TYR A 107 -11.32 5.63 -10.50
C TYR A 107 -11.85 7.01 -10.86
N GLU A 108 -12.35 7.75 -9.87
CA GLU A 108 -12.74 9.14 -10.05
C GLU A 108 -11.50 10.03 -10.14
N GLU A 109 -11.39 10.89 -11.16
CA GLU A 109 -10.32 11.89 -11.21
C GLU A 109 -10.60 12.99 -10.17
N VAL A 110 -9.67 13.16 -9.23
CA VAL A 110 -9.86 14.04 -8.08
C VAL A 110 -8.59 14.83 -7.81
N SER A 111 -8.75 16.14 -7.60
CA SER A 111 -7.65 17.01 -7.18
C SER A 111 -7.28 16.76 -5.71
N LEU A 112 -6.03 17.04 -5.29
CA LEU A 112 -5.69 17.01 -3.86
C LEU A 112 -6.50 18.02 -3.04
N GLY A 113 -7.11 19.01 -3.72
CA GLY A 113 -8.07 19.94 -3.17
C GLY A 113 -9.28 19.26 -2.54
N GLU A 114 -9.79 18.24 -3.21
CA GLU A 114 -11.10 17.62 -2.94
C GLU A 114 -10.98 16.19 -2.42
N ILE A 115 -9.76 15.65 -2.39
CA ILE A 115 -9.46 14.24 -2.10
C ILE A 115 -10.12 13.73 -0.81
N MET A 116 -10.21 14.59 0.23
CA MET A 116 -10.80 14.24 1.52
C MET A 116 -12.33 14.14 1.52
N THR A 117 -13.00 14.60 0.46
CA THR A 117 -14.46 14.48 0.31
C THR A 117 -14.87 13.13 -0.27
N LYS A 118 -13.90 12.31 -0.67
CA LYS A 118 -14.12 11.05 -1.39
C LYS A 118 -13.91 9.85 -0.47
N THR A 119 -14.81 8.88 -0.62
CA THR A 119 -14.75 7.56 0.04
C THR A 119 -14.47 6.44 -0.95
N THR A 120 -14.31 6.78 -2.22
CA THR A 120 -14.19 5.88 -3.37
C THR A 120 -12.73 5.72 -3.82
N ARG A 121 -12.54 4.90 -4.86
CA ARG A 121 -11.28 4.80 -5.60
C ARG A 121 -11.02 6.09 -6.36
N ILE A 122 -9.82 6.63 -6.22
CA ILE A 122 -9.43 7.93 -6.77
C ILE A 122 -8.20 7.84 -7.67
N CYS A 123 -8.21 8.62 -8.74
CA CYS A 123 -7.06 8.91 -9.59
C CYS A 123 -6.66 10.37 -9.38
N THR A 124 -5.40 10.63 -9.08
CA THR A 124 -4.92 12.00 -8.89
C THR A 124 -3.60 12.23 -9.60
N GLU A 125 -3.48 13.37 -10.27
CA GLU A 125 -2.25 13.80 -10.94
C GLU A 125 -1.40 14.62 -9.95
N VAL A 126 -0.18 14.15 -9.69
CA VAL A 126 0.72 14.72 -8.68
C VAL A 126 2.18 14.62 -9.11
N TYR A 127 3.02 15.48 -8.55
CA TYR A 127 4.46 15.46 -8.72
C TYR A 127 5.12 14.72 -7.56
N ILE A 128 6.13 13.91 -7.87
CA ILE A 128 6.93 13.22 -6.86
C ILE A 128 7.80 14.25 -6.13
N ARG A 129 7.58 14.43 -4.83
CA ARG A 129 8.45 15.28 -3.99
C ARG A 129 9.54 14.47 -3.31
N THR A 130 9.15 13.35 -2.71
CA THR A 130 10.07 12.38 -2.11
C THR A 130 9.81 11.03 -2.78
N PRO A 131 10.83 10.39 -3.37
CA PRO A 131 10.68 9.09 -4.03
C PRO A 131 10.19 8.01 -3.07
N PHE A 132 9.54 7.00 -3.62
CA PHE A 132 9.10 5.84 -2.86
C PHE A 132 10.30 5.05 -2.34
N LYS A 133 10.27 4.71 -1.05
CA LYS A 133 11.27 3.84 -0.41
C LYS A 133 10.58 2.76 0.38
N SER A 134 11.03 1.52 0.26
CA SER A 134 10.54 0.41 1.06
C SER A 134 10.77 0.68 2.54
N VAL A 135 9.69 0.57 3.32
CA VAL A 135 9.70 0.66 4.78
C VAL A 135 9.11 -0.62 5.32
N THR A 136 9.88 -1.32 6.14
CA THR A 136 9.39 -2.46 6.91
C THR A 136 8.73 -1.92 8.19
N THR A 137 7.42 -2.09 8.29
CA THR A 137 6.69 -1.86 9.55
C THR A 137 6.53 -3.17 10.30
N ALA A 138 6.08 -3.12 11.56
CA ALA A 138 5.82 -4.31 12.36
C ALA A 138 4.75 -5.26 11.76
N THR A 139 3.95 -4.79 10.80
CA THR A 139 2.82 -5.52 10.24
C THR A 139 2.91 -5.78 8.74
N GLU A 140 3.68 -4.99 8.00
CA GLU A 140 3.78 -5.07 6.54
C GLU A 140 5.05 -4.39 6.01
N VAL A 141 5.55 -4.86 4.86
CA VAL A 141 6.52 -4.14 4.04
C VAL A 141 5.74 -3.35 3.01
N GLN A 142 5.86 -2.02 3.03
CA GLN A 142 5.25 -1.14 2.04
C GLN A 142 6.23 -0.04 1.66
N ALA A 143 6.15 0.49 0.43
CA ALA A 143 6.93 1.67 0.09
C ALA A 143 6.18 2.94 0.39
N MET A 144 6.87 3.92 0.97
CA MET A 144 6.29 5.22 1.32
C MET A 144 6.95 6.32 0.52
N GLY A 145 6.15 7.28 0.06
CA GLY A 145 6.61 8.47 -0.64
C GLY A 145 5.74 9.68 -0.33
N LEU A 146 6.20 10.85 -0.76
CA LEU A 146 5.48 12.11 -0.63
C LEU A 146 5.28 12.71 -2.02
N THR A 147 4.04 13.04 -2.33
CA THR A 147 3.66 13.68 -3.58
C THR A 147 3.06 15.05 -3.30
N VAL A 148 3.06 15.91 -4.31
CA VAL A 148 2.49 17.26 -4.23
C VAL A 148 1.73 17.59 -5.51
N ASP A 149 0.76 18.49 -5.43
CA ASP A 149 0.24 19.19 -6.60
C ASP A 149 0.80 20.63 -6.61
N LYS A 150 0.00 21.64 -6.97
CA LYS A 150 0.40 23.06 -6.89
C LYS A 150 0.30 23.65 -5.48
N GLN A 151 -0.48 23.06 -4.58
CA GLN A 151 -0.88 23.66 -3.31
C GLN A 151 -0.80 22.74 -2.10
N PHE A 152 -0.94 21.44 -2.32
CA PHE A 152 -1.08 20.41 -1.29
C PHE A 152 -0.02 19.33 -1.45
N LYS A 153 0.29 18.69 -0.33
CA LYS A 153 1.09 17.46 -0.26
C LYS A 153 0.23 16.30 0.21
N LEU A 154 0.52 15.11 -0.31
CA LEU A 154 -0.16 13.86 0.01
C LEU A 154 0.88 12.76 0.25
N SER A 155 0.73 12.02 1.34
CA SER A 155 1.51 10.80 1.58
C SER A 155 0.92 9.65 0.80
N VAL A 156 1.77 8.86 0.15
CA VAL A 156 1.37 7.71 -0.68
C VAL A 156 2.10 6.47 -0.20
N GLY A 157 1.35 5.39 0.04
CA GLY A 157 1.86 4.08 0.45
C GLY A 157 1.56 3.03 -0.62
N ILE A 158 2.56 2.24 -1.01
CA ILE A 158 2.47 1.21 -2.06
C ILE A 158 2.70 -0.16 -1.43
N VAL A 159 1.71 -1.06 -1.55
CA VAL A 159 1.76 -2.38 -0.91
C VAL A 159 2.79 -3.29 -1.61
N SER A 160 2.63 -3.51 -2.92
CA SER A 160 3.55 -4.32 -3.71
C SER A 160 4.47 -3.44 -4.54
N TYR A 161 5.52 -2.96 -3.88
CA TYR A 161 6.47 -2.02 -4.48
C TYR A 161 7.60 -2.72 -5.24
N THR A 162 7.79 -2.30 -6.49
CA THR A 162 8.97 -2.61 -7.29
C THR A 162 9.67 -1.29 -7.64
N PRO A 163 10.97 -1.13 -7.36
CA PRO A 163 11.69 0.09 -7.70
C PRO A 163 11.56 0.43 -9.20
N ASN A 164 11.20 1.67 -9.50
CA ASN A 164 11.21 2.22 -10.85
C ASN A 164 12.16 3.43 -10.90
N PRO A 165 13.27 3.36 -11.65
CA PRO A 165 14.27 4.43 -11.72
C PRO A 165 13.76 5.71 -12.38
N GLU A 166 12.64 5.66 -13.11
CA GLU A 166 12.04 6.83 -13.77
C GLU A 166 11.23 7.70 -12.79
N ILE A 167 10.84 7.15 -11.63
CA ILE A 167 10.05 7.85 -10.62
C ILE A 167 10.99 8.61 -9.66
N VAL A 168 11.46 9.76 -10.13
CA VAL A 168 12.38 10.66 -9.42
C VAL A 168 11.69 11.96 -9.01
N PRO A 169 12.28 12.77 -8.09
CA PRO A 169 11.68 14.03 -7.69
C PRO A 169 11.42 14.96 -8.89
N GLY A 170 10.22 15.52 -8.95
CA GLY A 170 9.79 16.46 -9.97
C GLY A 170 9.02 15.85 -11.13
N VAL A 171 9.04 14.52 -11.28
CA VAL A 171 8.24 13.81 -12.30
C VAL A 171 6.76 13.87 -11.94
N CYS A 172 5.92 14.17 -12.93
CA CYS A 172 4.48 14.09 -12.81
C CYS A 172 3.99 12.66 -13.02
N VAL A 173 3.11 12.20 -12.16
CA VAL A 173 2.49 10.89 -12.21
C VAL A 173 0.99 10.99 -11.97
N LYS A 174 0.21 10.13 -12.63
CA LYS A 174 -1.14 9.79 -12.20
C LYS A 174 -1.06 8.60 -11.25
N ILE A 175 -1.62 8.76 -10.06
CA ILE A 175 -1.65 7.72 -9.02
C ILE A 175 -3.09 7.31 -8.77
N ARG A 176 -3.33 6.00 -8.86
CA ARG A 176 -4.62 5.38 -8.58
C ARG A 176 -4.56 4.67 -7.23
N GLY A 177 -5.57 4.89 -6.39
CA GLY A 177 -5.61 4.28 -5.07
C GLY A 177 -6.88 4.57 -4.27
N ILE A 178 -6.83 4.26 -2.98
CA ILE A 178 -7.90 4.52 -2.01
C ILE A 178 -7.31 5.24 -0.81
N LEU A 179 -8.02 6.23 -0.26
CA LEU A 179 -7.61 6.85 1.00
C LEU A 179 -7.78 5.88 2.17
N GLU A 180 -6.71 5.66 2.93
CA GLU A 180 -6.73 4.84 4.13
C GLU A 180 -6.21 5.62 5.34
N LYS A 181 -6.67 5.25 6.53
CA LYS A 181 -6.21 5.80 7.80
C LYS A 181 -5.23 4.82 8.44
N ASN A 182 -4.05 5.31 8.80
CA ASN A 182 -3.14 4.54 9.63
C ASN A 182 -3.63 4.47 11.09
N LYS A 183 -2.99 3.62 11.90
CA LYS A 183 -3.34 3.43 13.33
C LYS A 183 -3.27 4.71 14.16
N MET A 184 -2.48 5.70 13.74
CA MET A 184 -2.34 7.00 14.41
C MET A 184 -3.35 8.04 13.88
N GLY A 185 -4.28 7.64 13.02
CA GLY A 185 -5.30 8.51 12.42
C GLY A 185 -4.81 9.40 11.27
N GLY A 186 -3.56 9.21 10.82
CA GLY A 186 -3.03 9.87 9.63
C GLY A 186 -3.61 9.25 8.36
N VAL A 187 -4.11 10.09 7.45
CA VAL A 187 -4.65 9.65 6.17
C VAL A 187 -3.55 9.67 5.11
N PHE A 188 -3.49 8.62 4.31
CA PHE A 188 -2.58 8.48 3.17
C PHE A 188 -3.32 7.81 2.00
N LEU A 189 -2.80 7.98 0.79
CA LEU A 189 -3.30 7.26 -0.37
C LEU A 189 -2.61 5.90 -0.44
N LYS A 190 -3.39 4.84 -0.27
CA LYS A 190 -2.93 3.48 -0.46
C LYS A 190 -3.07 3.06 -1.92
N VAL A 191 -1.97 2.52 -2.43
CA VAL A 191 -1.79 2.06 -3.80
C VAL A 191 -1.43 0.58 -3.73
N ASP A 192 -2.13 -0.25 -4.50
CA ASP A 192 -1.92 -1.70 -4.44
C ASP A 192 -0.52 -2.08 -4.96
N ASP A 193 -0.12 -1.55 -6.12
CA ASP A 193 1.18 -1.84 -6.73
C ASP A 193 1.62 -0.76 -7.74
N MET A 194 2.76 -0.97 -8.39
CA MET A 194 3.32 -0.01 -9.36
C MET A 194 2.50 0.14 -10.65
N SER A 195 1.62 -0.80 -10.99
CA SER A 195 0.74 -0.68 -12.17
C SER A 195 -0.32 0.40 -12.01
N CYS A 196 -0.58 0.84 -10.77
CA CYS A 196 -1.46 1.96 -10.43
C CYS A 196 -0.80 3.34 -10.58
N ILE A 197 0.48 3.40 -11.00
CA ILE A 197 1.24 4.64 -11.17
C ILE A 197 1.64 4.78 -12.64
N GLU A 198 1.23 5.87 -13.27
CA GLU A 198 1.52 6.18 -14.66
C GLU A 198 2.28 7.50 -14.75
N ILE A 199 3.40 7.53 -15.48
CA ILE A 199 4.16 8.75 -15.70
C ILE A 199 3.45 9.62 -16.73
N VAL A 200 3.20 10.88 -16.40
CA VAL A 200 2.61 11.85 -17.31
C VAL A 200 3.74 12.57 -18.06
N ALA A 201 3.97 12.16 -19.30
CA ALA A 201 5.02 12.72 -20.15
C ALA A 201 4.84 14.24 -20.34
N GLY A 202 5.95 14.98 -20.36
CA GLY A 202 5.98 16.42 -20.63
C GLY A 202 5.56 17.32 -19.45
N LYS A 203 5.20 16.76 -18.29
CA LYS A 203 4.92 17.54 -17.07
C LYS A 203 5.99 17.31 -16.02
N THR A 204 6.65 18.39 -15.59
CA THR A 204 7.64 18.36 -14.52
C THR A 204 7.50 19.57 -13.62
N MET A 205 7.89 19.41 -12.35
CA MET A 205 7.95 20.50 -11.38
C MET A 205 9.35 20.56 -10.75
N SER A 206 9.88 21.76 -10.58
CA SER A 206 11.20 21.92 -9.97
C SER A 206 11.17 21.59 -8.47
N VAL A 207 12.31 21.15 -7.93
CA VAL A 207 12.46 20.88 -6.50
C VAL A 207 12.19 22.13 -5.66
N SER A 208 12.54 23.31 -6.16
CA SER A 208 12.33 24.59 -5.49
C SER A 208 10.84 24.92 -5.36
N GLU A 209 10.05 24.71 -6.42
CA GLU A 209 8.59 24.90 -6.37
C GLU A 209 7.94 23.93 -5.38
N MET A 210 8.30 22.65 -5.43
CA MET A 210 7.75 21.64 -4.53
C MET A 210 8.08 21.90 -3.04
N LYS A 211 9.22 22.52 -2.74
CA LYS A 211 9.61 22.86 -1.35
C LYS A 211 8.67 23.88 -0.71
N ASN A 212 8.13 24.81 -1.50
CA ASN A 212 7.23 25.86 -1.02
C ASN A 212 5.84 25.34 -0.64
N ILE A 213 5.50 24.12 -1.05
CA ILE A 213 4.22 23.49 -0.79
C ILE A 213 4.23 22.85 0.60
N ALA A 214 3.58 23.48 1.57
CA ALA A 214 3.59 23.02 2.96
C ALA A 214 2.29 22.34 3.40
N ILE A 215 1.17 22.65 2.75
CA ILE A 215 -0.17 22.30 3.22
C ILE A 215 -0.46 20.82 2.95
N SER A 216 -0.89 20.07 3.96
CA SER A 216 -1.32 18.67 3.76
C SER A 216 -2.73 18.61 3.17
N ALA A 217 -2.91 17.81 2.12
CA ALA A 217 -4.23 17.51 1.55
C ALA A 217 -5.17 16.88 2.61
N THR A 218 -4.58 16.18 3.58
CA THR A 218 -5.27 15.40 4.62
C THR A 218 -5.34 16.08 5.99
N SER A 219 -5.03 17.37 6.07
CA SER A 219 -5.05 18.14 7.33
C SER A 219 -6.46 18.25 7.93
N LYS A 220 -6.62 17.89 9.22
CA LYS A 220 -7.87 18.08 10.00
C LYS A 220 -8.42 19.52 9.96
N ARG A 221 -7.54 20.52 9.87
CA ARG A 221 -7.97 21.94 9.81
C ARG A 221 -8.78 22.27 8.55
N ARG A 222 -8.61 21.45 7.49
CA ARG A 222 -9.33 21.63 6.23
C ARG A 222 -10.74 21.04 6.28
N SER A 223 -10.93 19.91 6.96
CA SER A 223 -12.28 19.35 7.20
C SER A 223 -13.17 20.27 8.04
N GLU A 224 -12.58 21.20 8.78
CA GLU A 224 -13.27 22.22 9.60
C GLU A 224 -13.27 23.62 8.95
N GLY A 225 -12.91 23.74 7.66
CA GLY A 225 -13.06 24.99 6.89
C GLY A 225 -12.08 26.12 7.23
N SER A 226 -11.05 25.91 8.05
CA SER A 226 -10.09 26.95 8.42
C SER A 226 -8.74 26.77 7.71
N LEU A 227 -8.51 27.56 6.66
CA LEU A 227 -7.18 27.68 6.05
C LEU A 227 -6.23 28.44 6.98
N PRO A 228 -4.95 28.04 7.09
CA PRO A 228 -3.98 28.78 7.87
C PRO A 228 -3.67 30.13 7.20
N LEU A 229 -3.87 31.23 7.94
CA LEU A 229 -3.30 32.53 7.60
C LEU A 229 -1.76 32.38 7.53
N SER A 230 -1.18 32.74 6.40
CA SER A 230 0.27 32.77 6.23
C SER A 230 0.86 33.78 7.22
N LYS A 231 1.59 33.31 8.24
CA LYS A 231 2.47 34.17 9.03
C LYS A 231 3.69 34.52 8.16
N ARG A 232 3.60 35.58 7.38
CA ARG A 232 4.78 36.29 6.89
C ARG A 232 4.48 37.78 6.70
N ASN A 233 5.40 38.57 7.26
CA ASN A 233 5.51 40.03 7.30
C ASN A 233 4.66 40.77 8.35
N LYS A 234 5.10 40.68 9.60
CA LYS A 234 5.05 41.82 10.54
C LYS A 234 6.48 42.16 10.98
N GLU A 235 7.26 42.70 10.05
CA GLU A 235 8.40 43.56 10.36
C GLU A 235 8.33 44.74 9.39
N ASN A 236 7.91 45.89 9.92
CA ASN A 236 8.52 47.22 9.70
C ASN A 236 7.51 48.31 10.06
N GLY A 237 7.81 49.03 11.13
CA GLY A 237 7.04 50.17 11.59
C GLY A 237 7.34 50.50 13.04
N SER A 238 8.61 50.73 13.37
CA SER A 238 8.96 51.47 14.59
C SER A 238 8.50 52.92 14.41
N PRO A 239 7.71 53.51 15.32
CA PRO A 239 7.62 54.95 15.41
C PRO A 239 8.55 55.43 16.52
N ASN A 240 9.55 56.21 16.12
CA ASN A 240 10.17 57.23 16.97
C ASN A 240 9.08 58.01 17.70
N LYS A 241 9.20 58.15 19.02
CA LYS A 241 8.72 59.33 19.73
C LYS A 241 9.75 59.79 20.75
N GLU A 242 10.41 60.85 20.33
CA GLU A 242 10.96 61.99 21.07
C GLU A 242 10.72 62.01 22.58
N LYS A 243 11.84 62.18 23.29
CA LYS A 243 11.90 62.89 24.56
C LYS A 243 11.62 64.37 24.31
N MET A 244 10.73 64.98 25.06
CA MET A 244 10.92 66.34 25.59
C MET A 244 9.94 66.60 26.74
N GLU A 245 10.57 67.00 27.86
CA GLU A 245 10.09 67.75 29.05
C GLU A 245 8.87 67.26 29.84
#